data_AF-A0AAN1PKH4-F1
#
_entry.id   AF-A0AAN1PKH4-F1
#
_cell.length_a   1.000
_cell.length_b   1.000
_cell.length_c   1.000
_cell.angle_alpha   90.00
_cell.angle_beta   90.00
_cell.angle_gamma   90.00
#
_symmetry.space_group_name_H-M   'P 1'
#
loop_
_entity.id
_entity.type
_entity.pdbx_description
1 polymer ?
#
loop_
_entity_poly.entity_id
_entity_poly.type
_entity_poly.pdbx_seq_one_letter_code
_entity_poly.pdbx_strand_id
1 'polypeptide(L)'
;MGAGRWKGVMLALTLMVFGFHETRVYGKEGCPDLFYKGQMPVLGGEFGHGTVLCNTAYAAMDSSLSKGPIWSAEYIVEENLEVAARTKRGGYFYPDARLPAGYRGELADWKHSGWDRGHLSPSGDFAGLTAQQESYALSNVVPQAPGLNRGAWEGIEAAVRGLANAEGELYVVTGVLFSHHRVSVGPDRVMIPLQMVPPCMSVQTQISLIVRSFL
;
A
#
# COMPACT_ATOMS: atom_id res chain seq x y z
N MET A 1 37.10 15.14 66.11
CA MET A 1 37.29 15.59 64.71
C MET A 1 36.71 14.50 63.82
N GLY A 2 35.83 14.89 62.87
CA GLY A 2 34.68 14.11 62.40
C GLY A 2 34.99 12.87 61.54
N ALA A 3 34.24 11.79 61.81
CA ALA A 3 34.16 10.60 60.97
C ALA A 3 33.30 10.90 59.71
N GLY A 4 33.92 10.75 58.53
CA GLY A 4 33.29 10.97 57.24
C GLY A 4 32.26 9.89 56.91
N ARG A 5 30.99 10.27 56.91
CA ARG A 5 29.84 9.44 56.53
C ARG A 5 29.69 9.44 55.00
N TRP A 6 30.25 8.44 54.33
CA TRP A 6 30.05 8.20 52.89
C TRP A 6 28.62 7.70 52.66
N LYS A 7 27.75 8.55 52.12
CA LYS A 7 26.44 8.14 51.62
C LYS A 7 26.63 7.48 50.25
N GLY A 8 26.40 6.17 50.17
CA GLY A 8 26.35 5.46 48.90
C GLY A 8 25.22 6.01 48.04
N VAL A 9 25.56 6.55 46.88
CA VAL A 9 24.59 6.86 45.82
C VAL A 9 24.39 5.58 45.03
N MET A 10 23.24 4.93 45.19
CA MET A 10 22.80 3.88 44.27
C MET A 10 22.44 4.53 42.94
N LEU A 11 23.29 4.33 41.93
CA LEU A 11 23.00 4.71 40.56
C LEU A 11 21.97 3.71 40.00
N ALA A 12 20.69 4.07 40.01
CA ALA A 12 19.65 3.30 39.36
C ALA A 12 19.83 3.41 37.84
N LEU A 13 20.43 2.38 37.23
CA LEU A 13 20.58 2.27 35.79
C LEU A 13 19.18 2.02 35.19
N THR A 14 18.50 3.10 34.77
CA THR A 14 17.23 2.99 34.05
C THR A 14 17.56 2.52 32.63
N LEU A 15 17.41 1.23 32.37
CA LEU A 15 17.43 0.67 31.02
C LEU A 15 16.28 1.30 30.24
N MET A 16 16.57 2.35 29.46
CA MET A 16 15.71 2.77 28.37
C MET A 16 15.71 1.64 27.35
N VAL A 17 14.69 0.79 27.42
CA VAL A 17 14.35 -0.13 26.33
C VAL A 17 13.90 0.77 25.17
N PHE A 18 14.83 1.07 24.27
CA PHE A 18 14.47 1.53 22.93
C PHE A 18 13.65 0.40 22.31
N GLY A 19 12.33 0.60 22.23
CA GLY A 19 11.45 -0.29 21.51
C GLY A 19 11.86 -0.27 20.05
N PHE A 20 12.66 -1.26 19.63
CA PHE A 20 12.80 -1.59 18.23
C PHE A 20 11.40 -1.92 17.71
N HIS A 21 10.82 -1.03 16.92
CA HIS A 21 9.67 -1.37 16.09
C HIS A 21 10.18 -2.36 15.04
N GLU A 22 10.13 -3.65 15.36
CA GLU A 22 10.38 -4.69 14.37
C GLU A 22 9.27 -4.64 13.33
N THR A 23 9.64 -4.27 12.10
CA THR A 23 8.81 -4.53 10.92
C THR A 23 8.67 -6.04 10.80
N ARG A 24 7.56 -6.59 11.27
CA ARG A 24 7.25 -8.01 11.06
C ARG A 24 6.88 -8.21 9.59
N VAL A 25 7.88 -8.60 8.80
CA VAL A 25 7.67 -9.15 7.46
C VAL A 25 7.09 -10.55 7.63
N TYR A 26 5.76 -10.67 7.56
CA TYR A 26 5.10 -11.98 7.47
C TYR A 26 4.89 -12.33 6.00
N GLY A 27 5.81 -13.13 5.49
CA GLY A 27 5.82 -13.70 4.15
C GLY A 27 7.13 -14.46 4.01
N LYS A 28 7.19 -15.46 3.12
CA LYS A 28 8.45 -16.07 2.66
C LYS A 28 9.53 -14.97 2.53
N GLU A 29 10.78 -15.31 2.85
CA GLU A 29 12.00 -14.55 2.50
C GLU A 29 11.69 -13.57 1.37
N GLY A 30 11.82 -12.25 1.64
CA GLY A 30 11.08 -11.18 0.95
C GLY A 30 11.08 -11.26 -0.59
N CYS A 31 10.31 -10.41 -1.26
CA CYS A 31 10.24 -10.37 -2.73
C CYS A 31 11.16 -9.28 -3.33
N PRO A 32 12.51 -9.40 -3.27
CA PRO A 32 13.40 -8.38 -3.81
C PRO A 32 13.23 -8.20 -5.32
N ASP A 33 12.81 -9.26 -6.04
CA ASP A 33 12.57 -9.22 -7.48
C ASP A 33 11.41 -8.29 -7.87
N LEU A 34 10.53 -7.96 -6.91
CA LEU A 34 9.44 -6.99 -7.11
C LEU A 34 9.84 -5.56 -6.75
N PHE A 35 11.10 -5.34 -6.39
CA PHE A 35 11.61 -4.03 -5.97
C PHE A 35 12.78 -3.57 -6.84
N TYR A 36 12.82 -2.28 -7.14
CA TYR A 36 13.94 -1.69 -7.86
C TYR A 36 15.25 -1.89 -7.10
N LYS A 37 16.20 -2.60 -7.72
CA LYS A 37 17.49 -3.00 -7.10
C LYS A 37 17.32 -3.78 -5.79
N GLY A 38 16.21 -4.50 -5.62
CA GLY A 38 15.89 -5.20 -4.38
C GLY A 38 15.56 -4.28 -3.21
N GLN A 39 15.35 -2.99 -3.45
CA GLN A 39 15.10 -1.99 -2.41
C GLN A 39 13.62 -1.63 -2.34
N MET A 40 12.98 -2.05 -1.25
CA MET A 40 11.60 -1.73 -0.94
C MET A 40 11.39 -0.22 -0.76
N PRO A 41 10.22 0.34 -1.16
CA PRO A 41 9.84 1.70 -0.78
C PRO A 41 9.89 1.91 0.73
N VAL A 42 10.57 2.98 1.16
CA VAL A 42 10.65 3.37 2.58
C VAL A 42 9.85 4.64 2.79
N LEU A 43 8.90 4.58 3.71
CA LEU A 43 8.13 5.73 4.16
C LEU A 43 8.49 6.08 5.60
N GLY A 44 8.48 7.37 5.92
CA GLY A 44 8.64 7.86 7.29
C GLY A 44 7.30 8.02 8.01
N GLY A 45 7.37 8.34 9.30
CA GLY A 45 6.19 8.66 10.11
C GLY A 45 5.35 7.44 10.49
N GLU A 46 4.10 7.67 10.88
CA GLU A 46 3.24 6.62 11.44
C GLU A 46 2.84 5.53 10.44
N PHE A 47 2.93 5.82 9.14
CA PHE A 47 2.69 4.86 8.05
C PHE A 47 3.99 4.25 7.50
N GLY A 48 5.12 4.46 8.18
CA GLY A 48 6.41 3.85 7.83
C GLY A 48 6.55 2.38 8.20
N HIS A 49 5.52 1.80 8.84
CA HIS A 49 5.48 0.42 9.28
C HIS A 49 4.21 -0.27 8.82
N GLY A 50 4.33 -1.55 8.46
CA GLY A 50 3.24 -2.38 7.99
C GLY A 50 3.71 -3.80 7.71
N THR A 51 2.81 -4.60 7.15
CA THR A 51 3.10 -5.94 6.67
C THR A 51 3.26 -5.91 5.15
N VAL A 52 4.43 -6.30 4.67
CA VAL A 52 4.72 -6.44 3.25
C VAL A 52 4.17 -7.76 2.75
N LEU A 53 3.35 -7.69 1.72
CA LEU A 53 2.61 -8.79 1.12
C LEU A 53 3.08 -8.95 -0.32
N CYS A 54 3.85 -10.00 -0.56
CA CYS A 54 4.35 -10.35 -1.88
C CYS A 54 3.27 -11.15 -2.64
N ASN A 55 2.86 -10.64 -3.80
CA ASN A 55 1.99 -11.35 -4.74
C ASN A 55 2.82 -11.77 -5.97
N THR A 56 2.18 -12.40 -6.96
CA THR A 56 2.86 -12.93 -8.15
C THR A 56 3.52 -11.83 -8.98
N ALA A 57 2.86 -10.68 -9.14
CA ALA A 57 3.30 -9.60 -10.04
C ALA A 57 3.51 -8.24 -9.35
N TYR A 58 3.17 -8.13 -8.06
CA TYR A 58 3.30 -6.88 -7.30
C TYR A 58 3.49 -7.16 -5.80
N ALA A 59 4.09 -6.21 -5.11
CA ALA A 59 4.15 -6.19 -3.65
C ALA A 59 3.29 -5.04 -3.13
N ALA A 60 2.66 -5.23 -1.97
CA ALA A 60 1.97 -4.14 -1.27
C ALA A 60 2.34 -4.15 0.20
N MET A 61 2.35 -2.98 0.84
CA MET A 61 2.47 -2.87 2.30
C MET A 61 1.13 -2.45 2.88
N ASP A 62 0.54 -3.33 3.69
CA ASP A 62 -0.68 -3.04 4.44
C ASP A 62 -0.35 -2.49 5.83
N SER A 63 -1.09 -1.48 6.27
CA SER A 63 -0.97 -0.98 7.63
C SER A 63 -2.20 -1.35 8.45
N SER A 64 -1.92 -1.94 9.61
CA SER A 64 -2.94 -2.22 10.62
C SER A 64 -3.61 -0.97 11.20
N LEU A 65 -3.02 0.22 10.97
CA LEU A 65 -3.59 1.51 11.31
C LEU A 65 -4.65 1.95 10.30
N SER A 66 -4.36 1.87 8.99
CA SER A 66 -5.30 2.24 7.92
C SER A 66 -6.30 1.13 7.58
N LYS A 67 -6.00 -0.12 7.98
CA LYS A 67 -6.71 -1.35 7.55
C LYS A 67 -6.72 -1.52 6.03
N GLY A 68 -5.65 -1.08 5.37
CA GLY A 68 -5.49 -1.12 3.92
C GLY A 68 -4.06 -0.76 3.51
N PRO A 69 -3.76 -0.79 2.21
CA PRO A 69 -2.41 -0.52 1.74
C PRO A 69 -1.96 0.92 1.97
N ILE A 70 -0.66 1.07 2.19
CA ILE A 70 0.06 2.35 2.19
C ILE A 70 0.74 2.59 0.84
N TRP A 71 1.28 1.53 0.25
CA TRP A 71 1.84 1.55 -1.10
C TRP A 71 1.73 0.18 -1.76
N SER A 72 1.77 0.17 -3.09
CA SER A 72 2.09 -0.99 -3.91
C SER A 72 3.29 -0.68 -4.82
N ALA A 73 4.00 -1.73 -5.23
CA ALA A 73 5.12 -1.66 -6.15
C ALA A 73 5.03 -2.82 -7.16
N GLU A 74 5.23 -2.52 -8.43
CA GLU A 74 5.17 -3.48 -9.53
C GLU A 74 6.13 -3.12 -10.66
N TYR A 75 6.46 -4.12 -11.47
CA TYR A 75 7.09 -3.93 -12.77
C TYR A 75 6.03 -4.12 -13.85
N ILE A 76 5.86 -3.10 -14.69
CA ILE A 76 5.01 -3.18 -15.87
C ILE A 76 5.94 -3.35 -17.08
N VAL A 77 5.80 -4.50 -17.72
CA VAL A 77 6.66 -4.97 -18.81
C VAL A 77 5.83 -5.03 -20.09
N GLU A 78 6.33 -4.43 -21.18
CA GLU A 78 5.66 -4.36 -22.49
C GLU A 78 5.14 -5.72 -22.93
N GLU A 79 5.97 -6.77 -22.83
CA GLU A 79 5.60 -8.12 -23.29
C GLU A 79 4.40 -8.69 -22.53
N ASN A 80 4.17 -8.25 -21.29
CA ASN A 80 3.04 -8.70 -20.47
C ASN A 80 1.77 -7.91 -20.78
N LEU A 81 1.85 -6.69 -21.33
CA LEU A 81 0.69 -5.82 -21.55
C LEU A 81 -0.25 -6.35 -22.63
N GLU A 82 0.27 -6.96 -23.70
CA GLU A 82 -0.59 -7.61 -24.70
C GLU A 82 -1.40 -8.77 -24.09
N VAL A 83 -0.77 -9.56 -23.22
CA VAL A 83 -1.42 -10.68 -22.54
C VAL A 83 -2.42 -10.17 -21.50
N ALA A 84 -2.07 -9.13 -20.74
CA ALA A 84 -2.95 -8.48 -19.79
C ALA A 84 -4.22 -7.94 -20.47
N ALA A 85 -4.09 -7.30 -21.64
CA ALA A 85 -5.21 -6.80 -22.42
C ALA A 85 -6.16 -7.89 -22.91
N ARG A 86 -5.66 -9.10 -23.19
CA ARG A 86 -6.46 -10.27 -23.61
C ARG A 86 -7.00 -11.08 -22.42
N THR A 87 -6.46 -10.89 -21.23
CA THR A 87 -6.90 -11.62 -20.04
C THR A 87 -8.23 -11.05 -19.55
N LYS A 88 -9.29 -11.87 -19.62
CA LYS A 88 -10.64 -11.47 -19.22
C LYS A 88 -10.65 -11.09 -17.74
N ARG A 89 -10.93 -9.81 -17.46
CA ARG A 89 -11.16 -9.31 -16.09
C ARG A 89 -12.41 -9.96 -15.51
N GLY A 90 -12.26 -10.62 -14.36
CA GLY A 90 -13.35 -11.33 -13.70
C GLY A 90 -13.07 -11.69 -12.24
N GLY A 91 -12.09 -11.04 -11.63
CA GLY A 91 -11.74 -11.30 -10.24
C GLY A 91 -12.80 -10.79 -9.27
N TYR A 92 -12.75 -11.32 -8.06
CA TYR A 92 -13.64 -10.96 -6.96
C TYR A 92 -12.83 -10.42 -5.79
N PHE A 93 -13.32 -9.37 -5.13
CA PHE A 93 -12.68 -8.81 -3.95
C PHE A 93 -12.71 -9.76 -2.76
N TYR A 94 -11.62 -9.82 -2.00
CA TYR A 94 -11.52 -10.66 -0.81
C TYR A 94 -10.62 -10.05 0.28
N PRO A 95 -10.93 -10.27 1.57
CA PRO A 95 -10.04 -9.92 2.67
C PRO A 95 -8.75 -10.76 2.61
N ASP A 96 -7.59 -10.13 2.83
CA ASP A 96 -6.32 -10.84 2.77
C ASP A 96 -6.11 -11.73 4.01
N ALA A 97 -6.15 -13.05 3.82
CA ALA A 97 -5.98 -14.05 4.88
C ALA A 97 -4.59 -14.04 5.53
N ARG A 98 -3.59 -13.41 4.90
CA ARG A 98 -2.24 -13.23 5.48
C ARG A 98 -2.22 -12.21 6.61
N LEU A 99 -3.24 -11.36 6.70
CA LEU A 99 -3.41 -10.37 7.76
C LEU A 99 -4.44 -10.85 8.79
N PRO A 100 -4.23 -10.60 10.09
CA PRO A 100 -5.21 -10.96 11.12
C PRO A 100 -6.53 -10.20 10.97
N ALA A 101 -7.65 -10.88 11.24
CA ALA A 101 -8.96 -10.22 11.34
C ALA A 101 -8.95 -9.10 12.38
N GLY A 102 -9.69 -8.02 12.12
CA GLY A 102 -9.66 -6.78 12.91
C GLY A 102 -8.43 -5.89 12.66
N TYR A 103 -7.45 -6.34 11.88
CA TYR A 103 -6.28 -5.57 11.46
C TYR A 103 -6.18 -5.38 9.94
N ARG A 104 -7.22 -5.74 9.20
CA ARG A 104 -7.34 -5.63 7.74
C ARG A 104 -8.73 -5.12 7.36
N GLY A 105 -8.89 -4.68 6.11
CA GLY A 105 -10.20 -4.37 5.55
C GLY A 105 -11.03 -5.63 5.28
N GLU A 106 -12.35 -5.51 5.43
CA GLU A 106 -13.34 -6.53 5.16
C GLU A 106 -14.34 -6.06 4.11
N LEU A 107 -15.03 -6.98 3.42
CA LEU A 107 -16.01 -6.61 2.38
C LEU A 107 -17.17 -5.78 2.94
N ALA A 108 -17.47 -5.93 4.23
CA ALA A 108 -18.48 -5.15 4.92
C ALA A 108 -18.16 -3.65 4.94
N ASP A 109 -16.88 -3.27 4.85
CA ASP A 109 -16.47 -1.86 4.96
C ASP A 109 -16.91 -1.00 3.78
N TRP A 110 -17.02 -1.62 2.60
CA TRP A 110 -17.47 -0.94 1.38
C TRP A 110 -18.99 -1.01 1.17
N LYS A 111 -19.69 -1.83 1.95
CA LYS A 111 -21.14 -2.01 1.77
C LYS A 111 -21.88 -0.72 2.11
N HIS A 112 -22.58 -0.14 1.13
CA HIS A 112 -23.31 1.13 1.26
C HIS A 112 -22.43 2.33 1.68
N SER A 113 -21.11 2.27 1.50
CA SER A 113 -20.21 3.37 1.90
C SER A 113 -20.28 4.57 0.94
N GLY A 114 -20.68 4.35 -0.32
CA GLY A 114 -20.57 5.35 -1.40
C GLY A 114 -19.18 5.42 -2.03
N TRP A 115 -18.24 4.58 -1.60
CA TRP A 115 -16.87 4.51 -2.10
C TRP A 115 -16.66 3.28 -2.96
N ASP A 116 -15.89 3.44 -4.04
CA ASP A 116 -15.38 2.33 -4.82
C ASP A 116 -14.23 1.62 -4.11
N ARG A 117 -13.96 0.40 -4.57
CA ARG A 117 -12.77 -0.39 -4.24
C ARG A 117 -11.70 -0.06 -5.29
N GLY A 118 -10.92 0.99 -5.03
CA GLY A 118 -9.87 1.47 -5.92
C GLY A 118 -8.57 0.70 -5.73
N HIS A 119 -8.00 0.19 -6.81
CA HIS A 119 -6.74 -0.58 -6.77
C HIS A 119 -5.55 0.37 -6.69
N LEU A 120 -4.49 -0.04 -5.97
CA LEU A 120 -3.18 0.62 -6.11
C LEU A 120 -2.42 0.03 -7.30
N SER A 121 -2.30 -1.31 -7.35
CA SER A 121 -1.83 -2.03 -8.53
C SER A 121 -3.02 -2.63 -9.29
N PRO A 122 -3.40 -2.07 -10.45
CA PRO A 122 -4.67 -2.39 -11.09
C PRO A 122 -4.62 -3.74 -11.81
N SER A 123 -5.74 -4.47 -11.78
CA SER A 123 -5.90 -5.73 -12.52
C SER A 123 -5.57 -5.65 -14.02
N GLY A 124 -5.64 -4.45 -14.60
CA GLY A 124 -5.31 -4.20 -16.00
C GLY A 124 -3.82 -4.34 -16.35
N ASP A 125 -2.94 -4.35 -15.36
CA ASP A 125 -1.49 -4.43 -15.56
C ASP A 125 -1.00 -5.88 -15.57
N PHE A 126 -1.84 -6.82 -15.13
CA PHE A 126 -1.43 -8.21 -14.90
C PHE A 126 -1.85 -9.18 -15.99
N ALA A 127 -0.86 -9.88 -16.53
CA ALA A 127 -1.02 -11.03 -17.39
C ALA A 127 -1.41 -12.28 -16.56
N GLY A 128 -2.51 -12.93 -16.96
CA GLY A 128 -2.96 -14.18 -16.35
C GLY A 128 -3.88 -14.02 -15.14
N LEU A 129 -4.67 -15.05 -14.89
CA LEU A 129 -5.78 -15.01 -13.93
C LEU A 129 -5.31 -14.97 -12.47
N THR A 130 -4.14 -15.54 -12.15
CA THR A 130 -3.60 -15.57 -10.78
C THR A 130 -3.26 -14.16 -10.30
N ALA A 131 -2.37 -13.46 -11.02
CA ALA A 131 -1.97 -12.09 -10.67
C ALA A 131 -3.16 -11.12 -10.74
N GLN A 132 -4.07 -11.31 -11.71
CA GLN A 132 -5.32 -10.54 -11.72
C GLN A 132 -6.15 -10.78 -10.48
N GLN A 133 -6.42 -12.03 -10.09
CA GLN A 133 -7.20 -12.30 -8.88
C GLN A 133 -6.50 -11.74 -7.64
N GLU A 134 -5.18 -11.87 -7.53
CA GLU A 134 -4.40 -11.30 -6.41
C GLU A 134 -4.54 -9.78 -6.29
N SER A 135 -4.72 -9.05 -7.40
CA SER A 135 -4.97 -7.60 -7.36
C SER A 135 -6.28 -7.23 -6.64
N TYR A 136 -7.25 -8.14 -6.54
CA TYR A 136 -8.51 -7.92 -5.84
C TYR A 136 -8.43 -8.15 -4.32
N ALA A 137 -7.27 -8.49 -3.77
CA ALA A 137 -7.07 -8.52 -2.33
C ALA A 137 -7.33 -7.14 -1.72
N LEU A 138 -8.05 -7.05 -0.60
CA LEU A 138 -8.30 -5.77 0.06
C LEU A 138 -7.02 -5.09 0.59
N SER A 139 -5.93 -5.83 0.71
CA SER A 139 -4.58 -5.31 0.96
C SER A 139 -3.96 -4.57 -0.23
N ASN A 140 -4.66 -4.47 -1.37
CA ASN A 140 -4.31 -3.67 -2.56
C ASN A 140 -5.41 -2.65 -2.90
N VAL A 141 -6.38 -2.45 -2.00
CA VAL A 141 -7.59 -1.67 -2.28
C VAL A 141 -7.79 -0.57 -1.24
N VAL A 142 -8.10 0.63 -1.72
CA VAL A 142 -8.50 1.75 -0.88
C VAL A 142 -9.91 2.24 -1.21
N PRO A 143 -10.60 2.88 -0.26
CA PRO A 143 -11.81 3.64 -0.57
C PRO A 143 -11.49 4.76 -1.56
N GLN A 144 -12.11 4.72 -2.74
CA GLN A 144 -11.91 5.71 -3.79
C GLN A 144 -13.22 6.32 -4.28
N ALA A 145 -13.25 7.64 -4.47
CA ALA A 145 -14.43 8.32 -4.97
C ALA A 145 -14.77 7.79 -6.37
N PRO A 146 -16.04 7.47 -6.66
CA PRO A 146 -16.40 6.85 -7.94
C PRO A 146 -15.97 7.66 -9.17
N GLY A 147 -16.10 9.00 -9.12
CA GLY A 147 -15.68 9.88 -10.22
C GLY A 147 -14.16 9.94 -10.43
N LEU A 148 -13.37 9.67 -9.37
CA LEU A 148 -11.93 9.56 -9.48
C LEU A 148 -11.54 8.18 -10.02
N ASN A 149 -12.05 7.11 -9.40
CA ASN A 149 -11.73 5.71 -9.73
C ASN A 149 -12.04 5.38 -11.18
N ARG A 150 -13.25 5.71 -11.65
CA ARG A 150 -13.75 5.38 -12.99
C ARG A 150 -13.45 6.47 -14.04
N GLY A 151 -12.57 7.42 -13.68
CA GLY A 151 -12.33 8.63 -14.45
C GLY A 151 -10.84 8.94 -14.50
N ALA A 152 -10.41 9.97 -13.77
CA ALA A 152 -9.03 10.45 -13.84
C ALA A 152 -8.00 9.38 -13.43
N TRP A 153 -8.32 8.51 -12.46
CA TRP A 153 -7.41 7.44 -12.03
C TRP A 153 -7.24 6.37 -13.10
N GLU A 154 -8.35 5.86 -13.68
CA GLU A 154 -8.29 4.95 -14.83
C GLU A 154 -7.49 5.54 -16.01
N GLY A 155 -7.61 6.85 -16.24
CA GLY A 155 -6.81 7.58 -17.22
C GLY A 155 -5.30 7.58 -16.91
N ILE A 156 -4.92 7.76 -15.65
CA ILE A 156 -3.51 7.66 -15.20
C ILE A 156 -2.99 6.24 -15.40
N GLU A 157 -3.74 5.22 -14.97
CA GLU A 157 -3.37 3.83 -15.17
C GLU A 157 -3.16 3.51 -16.67
N ALA A 158 -4.04 4.02 -17.54
CA ALA A 158 -3.91 3.84 -18.98
C ALA A 158 -2.67 4.55 -19.55
N ALA A 159 -2.36 5.75 -19.07
CA ALA A 159 -1.16 6.49 -19.48
C ALA A 159 0.14 5.76 -19.05
N VAL A 160 0.18 5.18 -17.85
CA VAL A 160 1.32 4.40 -17.37
C VAL A 160 1.55 3.17 -18.23
N ARG A 161 0.50 2.41 -18.56
CA ARG A 161 0.61 1.28 -19.52
C ARG A 161 1.08 1.74 -20.90
N GLY A 162 0.60 2.90 -21.37
CA GLY A 162 1.05 3.50 -22.63
C GLY A 162 2.54 3.84 -22.62
N LEU A 163 3.05 4.36 -21.49
CA LEU A 163 4.47 4.65 -21.30
C LEU A 163 5.30 3.36 -21.22
N ALA A 164 4.82 2.31 -20.54
CA ALA A 164 5.50 1.02 -20.51
C ALA A 164 5.62 0.39 -21.89
N ASN A 165 4.59 0.50 -22.74
CA ASN A 165 4.69 0.09 -24.15
C ASN A 165 5.73 0.89 -24.96
N ALA A 166 6.02 2.13 -24.57
CA ALA A 166 6.99 2.97 -25.28
C ALA A 166 8.43 2.76 -24.76
N GLU A 167 8.59 2.47 -23.47
CA GLU A 167 9.87 2.39 -22.77
C GLU A 167 10.34 0.94 -22.53
N GLY A 168 9.51 -0.06 -22.82
CA GLY A 168 9.77 -1.49 -22.62
C GLY A 168 9.45 -1.96 -21.19
N GLU A 169 10.00 -1.30 -20.17
CA GLU A 169 9.75 -1.64 -18.76
C GLU A 169 9.64 -0.40 -17.89
N LEU A 170 8.67 -0.40 -16.97
CA LEU A 170 8.53 0.60 -15.91
C LEU A 170 8.49 -0.06 -14.54
N TYR A 171 9.27 0.51 -13.60
CA TYR A 171 9.05 0.26 -12.19
C TYR A 171 8.12 1.32 -11.64
N VAL A 172 6.98 0.88 -11.11
CA VAL A 172 5.89 1.72 -10.66
C VAL A 172 5.67 1.50 -9.18
N VAL A 173 5.70 2.59 -8.42
CA VAL A 173 5.26 2.61 -7.03
C VAL A 173 4.03 3.50 -6.93
N THR A 174 2.93 2.97 -6.41
CA THR A 174 1.70 3.72 -6.13
C THR A 174 1.54 3.84 -4.62
N GLY A 175 1.58 5.06 -4.08
CA GLY A 175 1.40 5.32 -2.65
C GLY A 175 0.13 6.11 -2.33
N VAL A 176 -0.39 5.92 -1.12
CA VAL A 176 -1.50 6.72 -0.58
C VAL A 176 -1.06 7.58 0.59
N LEU A 177 -1.71 8.75 0.72
CA LEU A 177 -1.50 9.68 1.83
C LEU A 177 -2.79 9.85 2.61
N PHE A 178 -2.66 9.92 3.93
CA PHE A 178 -3.79 10.14 4.84
C PHE A 178 -3.71 11.53 5.45
N SER A 179 -4.88 12.13 5.65
CA SER A 179 -4.99 13.42 6.32
C SER A 179 -4.88 13.26 7.85
N HIS A 180 -4.47 14.32 8.55
CA HIS A 180 -4.52 14.36 10.02
C HIS A 180 -5.95 14.17 10.55
N HIS A 181 -6.96 14.61 9.79
CA HIS A 181 -8.37 14.36 10.06
C HIS A 181 -8.76 13.00 9.46
N ARG A 182 -8.50 11.94 10.23
CA ARG A 182 -8.74 10.56 9.82
C ARG A 182 -10.23 10.34 9.58
N VAL A 183 -10.56 10.09 8.31
CA VAL A 183 -11.89 9.66 7.87
C VAL A 183 -11.80 8.21 7.43
N SER A 184 -12.89 7.46 7.63
CA SER A 184 -12.93 6.02 7.39
C SER A 184 -14.29 5.55 6.89
N VAL A 185 -14.32 4.41 6.23
CA VAL A 185 -15.54 3.68 5.85
C VAL A 185 -15.70 2.42 6.70
N GLY A 186 -16.94 1.97 6.84
CA GLY A 186 -17.20 0.62 7.35
C GLY A 186 -17.10 0.41 8.85
N PRO A 187 -17.50 -0.78 9.33
CA PRO A 187 -17.38 -1.17 10.73
C PRO A 187 -15.93 -1.27 11.22
N ASP A 188 -15.00 -1.72 10.37
CA ASP A 188 -13.59 -1.91 10.73
C ASP A 188 -12.76 -0.63 10.55
N ARG A 189 -13.40 0.45 10.10
CA ARG A 189 -12.84 1.80 9.93
C ARG A 189 -11.65 1.84 8.98
N VAL A 190 -11.80 1.25 7.80
CA VAL A 190 -10.83 1.38 6.71
C VAL A 190 -10.65 2.86 6.36
N MET A 191 -9.43 3.36 6.49
CA MET A 191 -9.13 4.78 6.30
C MET A 191 -9.30 5.19 4.83
N ILE A 192 -9.87 6.37 4.62
CA ILE A 192 -10.00 6.99 3.29
C ILE A 192 -8.76 7.86 3.05
N PRO A 193 -7.96 7.61 2.00
CA PRO A 193 -6.84 8.47 1.66
C PRO A 193 -7.29 9.88 1.26
N LEU A 194 -6.50 10.90 1.61
CA LEU A 194 -6.81 12.32 1.43
C LEU A 194 -7.23 12.67 0.01
N GLN A 195 -6.57 12.09 -1.00
CA GLN A 195 -6.75 12.43 -2.41
C GLN A 195 -7.75 11.57 -3.14
N MET A 196 -8.36 10.63 -2.43
CA MET A 196 -9.33 9.73 -3.03
C MET A 196 -10.75 10.30 -2.98
N VAL A 197 -10.93 11.53 -2.46
CA VAL A 197 -12.19 12.26 -2.25
C VAL A 197 -12.52 13.18 -3.46
N PRO A 198 -13.80 13.47 -3.80
CA PRO A 198 -14.13 14.39 -4.91
C PRO A 198 -13.56 15.82 -4.71
N PRO A 199 -13.25 16.56 -5.79
CA PRO A 199 -12.48 17.81 -5.79
C PRO A 199 -13.16 19.04 -5.15
N CYS A 200 -14.29 18.88 -4.46
CA CYS A 200 -14.95 19.98 -3.75
C CYS A 200 -14.24 20.38 -2.44
N MET A 201 -13.18 19.68 -2.04
CA MET A 201 -12.33 20.04 -0.91
C MET A 201 -10.91 20.36 -1.40
N SER A 202 -10.61 21.66 -1.50
CA SER A 202 -9.30 22.21 -1.85
C SER A 202 -8.25 21.88 -0.78
N VAL A 203 -7.39 20.88 -1.00
CA VAL A 203 -6.03 20.84 -0.40
C VAL A 203 -5.07 20.03 -1.30
N GLN A 204 -3.86 20.57 -1.51
CA GLN A 204 -2.76 20.06 -2.34
C GLN A 204 -2.41 18.55 -2.24
N THR A 205 -2.38 17.92 -3.42
CA THR A 205 -1.46 16.92 -4.04
C THR A 205 -0.52 16.01 -3.24
N GLN A 206 -0.59 14.69 -3.53
CA GLN A 206 0.44 13.71 -3.97
C GLN A 206 -0.04 12.24 -3.85
N ILE A 207 -0.58 11.64 -4.93
CA ILE A 207 -0.35 10.21 -5.17
C ILE A 207 1.08 10.16 -5.67
N SER A 208 1.98 9.57 -4.88
CA SER A 208 3.35 9.39 -5.36
C SER A 208 3.34 8.20 -6.30
N LEU A 209 3.10 8.48 -7.58
CA LEU A 209 3.44 7.57 -8.67
C LEU A 209 4.91 7.82 -9.01
N ILE A 210 5.81 7.00 -8.47
CA ILE A 210 7.21 7.04 -8.91
C ILE A 210 7.32 6.07 -10.08
N VAL A 211 7.46 6.62 -11.28
CA VAL A 211 7.79 5.86 -12.48
C VAL A 211 9.28 6.02 -12.75
N ARG A 212 10.00 4.91 -12.83
CA ARG A 212 11.37 4.89 -13.38
C ARG A 212 11.36 4.10 -14.68
N SER A 213 11.76 4.76 -15.76
CA SER A 213 12.17 4.11 -17.01
C SER A 213 13.64 3.68 -16.91
N PHE A 214 13.98 2.60 -17.61
CA PHE A 214 15.29 1.96 -17.61
C PHE A 214 16.09 2.19 -18.90
N LEU A 215 15.65 3.10 -19.78
CA LEU A 215 16.37 3.51 -20.99
C LEU A 215 17.56 4.46 -20.70
#